data_AF-A0A8H7ZPR4-F1
#
_entry.id   AF-A0A8H7ZPR4-F1
#
_cell.length_a   1.000
_cell.length_b   1.000
_cell.length_c   1.000
_cell.angle_alpha   90.00
_cell.angle_beta   90.00
_cell.angle_gamma   90.00
#
_symmetry.space_group_name_H-M   'P 1'
#
loop_
_entity.id
_entity.type
_entity.pdbx_description
1 polymer ?
#
loop_
_entity_poly.entity_id
_entity_poly.type
_entity_poly.pdbx_seq_one_letter_code
_entity_poly.pdbx_strand_id
1 'polypeptide(L)'
;MEPLLVAMRNAQDPVYMNTRNLMDDVMPTILLIVGCGVAQFVGGYVCQMCWVLTGENQTKRIREAYVQAVLRQDMGWFDASEDGSLTTRLAQDTQVVQQGISENVGAILQSAAQFAAGFAVAFVQSWRMSLVMLACLPLLAGSGGWMIHSITAHTAASR
;
A
#
# COMPACT_ATOMS: atom_id res chain seq x y z
N MET A 1 33.26 -40.94 32.56
CA MET A 1 33.88 -39.62 32.34
C MET A 1 34.17 -39.31 30.86
N GLU A 2 34.12 -40.29 29.96
CA GLU A 2 34.38 -40.08 28.52
C GLU A 2 33.36 -39.22 27.73
N PRO A 3 32.06 -39.09 28.06
CA PRO A 3 31.14 -38.33 27.19
C PRO A 3 31.38 -36.81 27.22
N LEU A 4 31.90 -36.25 28.33
CA LEU A 4 32.24 -34.83 28.42
C LEU A 4 33.52 -34.46 27.67
N LEU A 5 34.51 -35.36 27.62
CA LEU A 5 35.74 -35.15 26.86
C LEU A 5 35.50 -35.20 25.35
N VAL A 6 34.56 -36.04 24.87
CA VAL A 6 34.15 -36.05 23.46
C VAL A 6 33.35 -34.80 23.10
N ALA A 7 32.48 -34.29 24.00
CA ALA A 7 31.75 -33.05 23.78
C ALA A 7 32.67 -31.82 23.73
N MET A 8 33.69 -31.75 24.60
CA MET A 8 34.71 -30.69 24.60
C MET A 8 35.64 -30.80 23.38
N ARG A 9 36.00 -32.03 22.96
CA ARG A 9 36.80 -32.26 21.74
C ARG A 9 36.04 -31.84 20.48
N ASN A 10 34.76 -32.21 20.38
CA ASN A 10 33.91 -31.80 19.25
C ASN A 10 33.59 -30.28 19.31
N ALA A 11 33.49 -29.68 20.49
CA ALA A 11 33.31 -28.23 20.63
C ALA A 11 34.54 -27.43 20.15
N GLN A 12 35.73 -28.03 20.17
CA GLN A 12 36.97 -27.45 19.64
C GLN A 12 37.10 -27.63 18.11
N ASP A 13 36.20 -28.39 17.46
CA ASP A 13 36.21 -28.49 16.00
C ASP A 13 35.88 -27.10 15.41
N PRO A 14 36.66 -26.59 14.45
CA PRO A 14 36.53 -25.22 13.94
C PRO A 14 35.16 -24.93 13.32
N VAL A 15 34.43 -25.99 12.94
CA VAL A 15 33.09 -25.91 12.36
C VAL A 15 32.06 -25.42 13.40
N TYR A 16 32.03 -25.98 14.61
CA TYR A 16 31.04 -25.58 15.61
C TYR A 16 31.33 -24.20 16.21
N MET A 17 32.61 -23.84 16.35
CA MET A 17 33.02 -22.52 16.83
C MET A 17 32.64 -21.42 15.83
N ASN A 18 32.81 -21.68 14.52
CA ASN A 18 32.37 -20.76 13.47
C ASN A 18 30.84 -20.66 13.42
N THR A 19 30.10 -21.77 13.53
CA THR A 19 28.63 -21.73 13.57
C THR A 19 28.10 -20.96 14.78
N ARG A 20 28.73 -21.07 15.96
CA ARG A 20 28.35 -20.29 17.16
C ARG A 20 28.62 -18.81 16.99
N ASN A 21 29.80 -18.42 16.51
CA ASN A 21 30.13 -17.01 16.27
C ASN A 21 29.22 -16.38 15.21
N LEU A 22 28.91 -17.12 14.14
CA LEU A 22 27.94 -16.69 13.13
C LEU A 22 26.55 -16.55 13.76
N MET A 23 26.09 -17.54 14.54
CA MET A 23 24.79 -17.47 15.23
C MET A 23 24.70 -16.21 16.11
N ASP A 24 25.74 -15.92 16.89
CA ASP A 24 25.77 -14.78 17.82
C ASP A 24 25.75 -13.43 17.07
N ASP A 25 26.38 -13.34 15.90
CA ASP A 25 26.37 -12.14 15.05
C ASP A 25 25.03 -11.93 14.30
N VAL A 26 24.38 -12.99 13.80
CA VAL A 26 23.09 -12.85 13.09
C VAL A 26 21.88 -12.78 14.02
N MET A 27 21.95 -13.30 15.25
CA MET A 27 20.80 -13.31 16.16
C MET A 27 20.17 -11.94 16.45
N PRO A 28 20.94 -10.85 16.71
CA PRO A 28 20.32 -9.53 16.89
C PRO A 28 19.64 -9.02 15.61
N THR A 29 20.19 -9.34 14.43
CA THR A 29 19.61 -8.96 13.14
C THR A 29 18.28 -9.67 12.90
N ILE A 30 18.21 -10.97 13.22
CA ILE A 30 16.98 -11.77 13.10
C ILE A 30 15.90 -11.22 14.02
N LEU A 31 16.24 -10.90 15.27
CA LEU A 31 15.30 -10.32 16.24
C LEU A 31 14.76 -8.96 15.76
N LEU A 32 15.60 -8.11 15.16
CA LEU A 32 15.17 -6.84 14.59
C LEU A 32 14.21 -7.02 13.41
N ILE A 33 14.50 -7.93 12.48
CA ILE A 33 13.62 -8.19 11.32
C ILE A 33 12.26 -8.73 11.78
N VAL A 34 12.26 -9.65 12.77
CA VAL A 34 11.03 -10.17 13.37
C VAL A 34 10.25 -9.04 14.06
N GLY A 35 10.93 -8.18 14.84
CA GLY A 35 10.32 -7.02 15.49
C GLY A 35 9.68 -6.04 14.49
N CYS A 36 10.39 -5.71 13.41
CA CYS A 36 9.87 -4.88 12.33
C CYS A 36 8.66 -5.53 11.64
N GLY A 37 8.67 -6.85 11.44
CA GLY A 37 7.55 -7.59 10.85
C GLY A 37 6.29 -7.53 11.71
N VAL A 38 6.42 -7.75 13.02
CA VAL A 38 5.30 -7.64 13.97
C VAL A 38 4.78 -6.19 14.01
N ALA A 39 5.67 -5.21 14.06
CA ALA A 39 5.31 -3.79 14.05
C ALA A 39 4.56 -3.41 12.76
N GLN A 40 5.02 -3.87 11.59
CA GLN A 40 4.37 -3.60 10.31
C GLN A 40 3.00 -4.26 10.21
N PHE A 41 2.85 -5.48 10.72
CA PHE A 41 1.56 -6.17 10.72
C PHE A 41 0.54 -5.41 11.56
N VAL A 42 0.89 -5.07 12.81
CA VAL A 42 -0.01 -4.36 13.73
C VAL A 42 -0.27 -2.93 13.23
N GLY A 43 0.77 -2.18 12.90
CA GLY A 43 0.65 -0.79 12.46
C GLY A 43 -0.08 -0.66 11.12
N GLY A 44 0.24 -1.53 10.16
CA GLY A 44 -0.43 -1.59 8.86
C GLY A 44 -1.91 -1.94 8.99
N TYR A 45 -2.24 -2.93 9.83
CA TYR A 45 -3.63 -3.30 10.08
C TYR A 45 -4.42 -2.15 10.72
N VAL A 46 -3.89 -1.52 11.77
CA VAL A 46 -4.55 -0.38 12.44
C VAL A 46 -4.75 0.79 11.47
N CYS A 47 -3.73 1.12 10.68
CA CYS A 47 -3.81 2.19 9.69
C CYS A 47 -4.90 1.90 8.65
N GLN A 48 -4.94 0.68 8.10
CA GLN A 48 -5.96 0.28 7.13
C GLN A 48 -7.37 0.33 7.73
N MET A 49 -7.54 -0.13 8.97
CA MET A 49 -8.83 -0.03 9.67
C MET A 49 -9.27 1.43 9.85
N CYS A 50 -8.34 2.33 10.22
CA CYS A 50 -8.64 3.77 10.32
C CYS A 50 -9.09 4.37 8.98
N TRP A 51 -8.47 3.99 7.86
CA TRP A 51 -8.88 4.46 6.52
C TRP A 51 -10.28 3.98 6.15
N VAL A 52 -10.58 2.70 6.39
CA VAL A 52 -11.92 2.13 6.12
C VAL A 52 -12.98 2.81 6.97
N LEU A 53 -12.75 2.95 8.29
CA LEU A 53 -13.69 3.62 9.19
C LEU A 53 -13.94 5.08 8.81
N THR A 54 -12.89 5.79 8.42
CA THR A 54 -13.02 7.19 7.96
C THR A 54 -13.82 7.26 6.67
N GLY A 55 -13.53 6.39 5.70
CA GLY A 55 -14.27 6.33 4.44
C GLY A 55 -15.76 6.02 4.65
N GLU A 56 -16.10 5.05 5.49
CA GLU A 56 -17.49 4.73 5.83
C GLU A 56 -18.24 5.93 6.42
N ASN A 57 -17.62 6.66 7.35
CA ASN A 57 -18.25 7.82 7.97
C ASN A 57 -18.47 8.97 6.97
N GLN A 58 -17.52 9.21 6.06
CA GLN A 58 -17.68 10.22 5.01
C GLN A 58 -18.77 9.82 4.02
N THR A 59 -18.79 8.57 3.58
CA THR A 59 -19.83 8.07 2.68
C THR A 59 -21.23 8.15 3.30
N LYS A 60 -21.39 7.86 4.60
CA LYS A 60 -22.67 8.00 5.29
C LYS A 60 -23.20 9.44 5.21
N ARG A 61 -22.36 10.43 5.50
CA ARG A 61 -22.73 11.85 5.39
C ARG A 61 -23.11 12.25 3.96
N ILE A 62 -22.34 11.78 2.98
CA ILE A 62 -22.64 12.05 1.56
C ILE A 62 -23.97 11.42 1.16
N ARG A 63 -24.25 10.18 1.60
CA ARG A 63 -25.51 9.49 1.33
C ARG A 63 -26.71 10.23 1.93
N GLU A 64 -26.60 10.68 3.18
CA GLU A 64 -27.65 11.46 3.84
C GLU A 64 -27.95 12.77 3.09
N ALA A 65 -26.90 13.53 2.73
CA ALA A 65 -27.04 14.76 1.97
C ALA A 65 -27.61 14.53 0.56
N TYR A 66 -27.22 13.45 -0.11
CA TYR A 66 -27.72 13.09 -1.43
C TYR A 66 -29.21 12.74 -1.38
N VAL A 67 -29.64 11.91 -0.41
CA VAL A 67 -31.06 11.60 -0.22
C VAL A 67 -31.87 12.86 0.07
N GLN A 68 -31.36 13.74 0.93
CA GLN A 68 -32.02 15.02 1.24
C GLN A 68 -32.14 15.92 0.01
N ALA A 69 -31.13 15.93 -0.88
CA ALA A 69 -31.17 16.68 -2.13
C ALA A 69 -32.20 16.11 -3.11
N VAL A 70 -32.23 14.78 -3.29
CA VAL A 70 -33.20 14.10 -4.16
C VAL A 70 -34.64 14.36 -3.68
N LEU A 71 -34.91 14.32 -2.37
CA LEU A 71 -36.24 14.59 -1.82
C LEU A 71 -36.72 16.04 -2.00
N ARG A 72 -35.82 16.98 -2.29
CA ARG A 72 -36.15 18.40 -2.54
C ARG A 72 -36.37 18.72 -4.01
N GLN A 73 -36.26 17.73 -4.88
CA GLN A 73 -36.32 17.91 -6.32
C GLN A 73 -37.76 17.98 -6.86
N ASP A 74 -37.95 18.65 -7.99
CA ASP A 74 -39.29 18.92 -8.54
C ASP A 74 -39.93 17.65 -9.14
N MET A 75 -41.27 17.60 -9.16
CA MET A 75 -42.01 16.44 -9.69
C MET A 75 -41.70 16.16 -11.17
N GLY A 76 -41.42 17.20 -11.97
CA GLY A 76 -41.01 17.04 -13.37
C GLY A 76 -39.62 16.41 -13.56
N TRP A 77 -38.74 16.48 -12.55
CA TRP A 77 -37.46 15.76 -12.57
C TRP A 77 -37.64 14.27 -12.25
N PHE A 78 -38.57 13.94 -11.35
CA PHE A 78 -38.94 12.56 -11.06
C PHE A 78 -39.58 11.88 -12.28
N ASP A 79 -40.44 12.59 -13.01
CA ASP A 79 -41.12 12.07 -14.22
C ASP A 79 -40.15 11.85 -15.41
N ALA A 80 -39.05 12.61 -15.44
CA ALA A 80 -37.97 12.44 -16.42
C ALA A 80 -37.00 11.30 -16.05
N SER A 81 -37.08 10.77 -14.83
CA SER A 81 -36.18 9.74 -14.31
C SER A 81 -36.82 8.35 -14.44
N GLU A 82 -36.04 7.36 -14.86
CA GLU A 82 -36.52 5.98 -15.05
C GLU A 82 -36.87 5.32 -13.70
N ASP A 83 -38.10 4.82 -13.56
CA ASP A 83 -38.65 4.21 -12.34
C ASP A 83 -37.71 3.12 -11.77
N GLY A 84 -37.37 3.23 -10.48
CA GLY A 84 -36.52 2.25 -9.77
C GLY A 84 -35.01 2.35 -10.06
N SER A 85 -34.58 3.15 -11.03
CA SER A 85 -33.15 3.36 -11.31
C SER A 85 -32.48 4.31 -10.31
N LEU A 86 -33.23 5.23 -9.72
CA LEU A 86 -32.72 6.29 -8.82
C LEU A 86 -32.06 5.73 -7.56
N THR A 87 -32.72 4.80 -6.87
CA THR A 87 -32.19 4.17 -5.65
C THR A 87 -30.96 3.32 -5.94
N THR A 88 -30.95 2.62 -7.08
CA THR A 88 -29.82 1.79 -7.52
C THR A 88 -28.62 2.66 -7.91
N ARG A 89 -28.85 3.74 -8.66
CA ARG A 89 -27.81 4.73 -9.01
C ARG A 89 -27.22 5.39 -7.77
N LEU A 90 -28.06 5.81 -6.83
CA LEU A 90 -27.60 6.36 -5.54
C LEU A 90 -26.73 5.35 -4.76
N ALA A 91 -27.16 4.10 -4.68
CA ALA A 91 -26.39 3.06 -4.00
C ALA A 91 -25.03 2.83 -4.70
N GLN A 92 -25.01 2.79 -6.02
CA GLN A 92 -23.80 2.60 -6.82
C GLN A 92 -22.84 3.80 -6.71
N ASP A 93 -23.34 5.02 -6.85
CA ASP A 93 -22.54 6.25 -6.74
C ASP A 93 -21.91 6.37 -5.35
N THR A 94 -22.69 6.10 -4.29
CA THR A 94 -22.16 6.13 -2.92
C THR A 94 -21.12 5.05 -2.67
N GLN A 95 -21.26 3.87 -3.29
CA GLN A 95 -20.27 2.80 -3.19
C GLN A 95 -18.97 3.16 -3.91
N VAL A 96 -19.04 3.73 -5.10
CA VAL A 96 -17.85 4.19 -5.84
C VAL A 96 -17.11 5.28 -5.06
N VAL A 97 -17.85 6.24 -4.49
CA VAL A 97 -17.27 7.29 -3.64
C VAL A 97 -16.62 6.67 -2.39
N GLN A 98 -17.26 5.69 -1.76
CA GLN A 98 -16.69 4.99 -0.60
C GLN A 98 -15.35 4.35 -0.95
N GLN A 99 -15.32 3.52 -1.98
CA GLN A 99 -14.10 2.82 -2.42
C GLN A 99 -13.00 3.82 -2.81
N GLY A 100 -13.38 4.92 -3.47
CA GLY A 100 -12.46 6.01 -3.79
C GLY A 100 -11.80 6.60 -2.54
N ILE A 101 -12.57 6.89 -1.50
CA ILE A 101 -12.05 7.53 -0.27
C ILE A 101 -11.32 6.53 0.63
N SER A 102 -11.87 5.34 0.86
CA SER A 102 -11.33 4.39 1.83
C SER A 102 -10.09 3.65 1.32
N GLU A 103 -10.05 3.33 0.02
CA GLU A 103 -9.04 2.42 -0.53
C GLU A 103 -8.05 3.17 -1.42
N ASN A 104 -8.53 3.92 -2.40
CA ASN A 104 -7.65 4.55 -3.39
C ASN A 104 -6.85 5.71 -2.79
N VAL A 105 -7.47 6.60 -2.01
CA VAL A 105 -6.76 7.73 -1.37
C VAL A 105 -5.72 7.22 -0.37
N GLY A 106 -6.08 6.23 0.45
CA GLY A 106 -5.17 5.61 1.41
C GLY A 106 -3.96 4.96 0.73
N ALA A 107 -4.20 4.21 -0.36
CA ALA A 107 -3.15 3.56 -1.13
C ALA A 107 -2.21 4.58 -1.80
N ILE A 108 -2.75 5.63 -2.44
CA ILE A 108 -1.94 6.68 -3.09
C ILE A 108 -1.06 7.38 -2.06
N LEU A 109 -1.62 7.75 -0.91
CA LEU A 109 -0.86 8.42 0.15
C LEU A 109 0.21 7.51 0.73
N GLN A 110 -0.09 6.22 0.94
CA GLN A 110 0.88 5.24 1.41
C GLN A 110 2.03 5.06 0.40
N SER A 111 1.72 4.92 -0.90
CA SER A 111 2.74 4.80 -1.94
C SER A 111 3.58 6.07 -2.04
N ALA A 112 2.99 7.26 -1.93
CA ALA A 112 3.72 8.51 -1.91
C ALA A 112 4.66 8.62 -0.70
N ALA A 113 4.19 8.20 0.49
CA ALA A 113 5.00 8.18 1.70
C ALA A 113 6.15 7.17 1.61
N GLN A 114 5.90 5.96 1.10
CA GLN A 114 6.92 4.95 0.86
C GLN A 114 7.97 5.42 -0.15
N PHE A 115 7.51 6.08 -1.23
CA PHE A 115 8.39 6.68 -2.21
C PHE A 115 9.30 7.74 -1.58
N ALA A 116 8.73 8.68 -0.81
CA ALA A 116 9.49 9.72 -0.13
C ALA A 116 10.47 9.16 0.91
N ALA A 117 10.04 8.19 1.72
CA ALA A 117 10.89 7.55 2.72
C ALA A 117 12.03 6.76 2.05
N GLY A 118 11.73 5.98 1.01
CA GLY A 118 12.74 5.24 0.24
C GLY A 118 13.76 6.17 -0.42
N PHE A 119 13.28 7.31 -0.95
CA PHE A 119 14.14 8.34 -1.52
C PHE A 119 15.07 8.95 -0.46
N ALA A 120 14.53 9.31 0.71
CA ALA A 120 15.32 9.85 1.80
C ALA A 120 16.42 8.87 2.26
N VAL A 121 16.07 7.60 2.46
CA VAL A 121 17.03 6.55 2.85
C VAL A 121 18.11 6.34 1.78
N ALA A 122 17.73 6.34 0.50
CA ALA A 122 18.66 6.20 -0.61
C ALA A 122 19.69 7.34 -0.64
N PHE A 123 19.27 8.58 -0.43
CA PHE A 123 20.17 9.74 -0.38
C PHE A 123 21.15 9.71 0.81
N VAL A 124 20.69 9.22 1.97
CA VAL A 124 21.53 9.11 3.17
C VAL A 124 22.65 8.08 2.98
N GLN A 125 22.36 6.93 2.35
CA GLN A 125 23.36 5.86 2.25
C GLN A 125 24.47 6.15 1.23
N SER A 126 24.11 6.61 0.03
CA SER A 126 25.11 7.06 -0.94
C SER A 126 24.51 7.99 -2.00
N TRP A 127 24.92 9.25 -1.98
CA TRP A 127 24.39 10.26 -2.92
C TRP A 127 24.72 9.93 -4.39
N ARG A 128 25.85 9.24 -4.64
CA ARG A 128 26.30 8.89 -6.00
C ARG A 128 25.42 7.83 -6.67
N MET A 129 25.06 6.75 -5.95
CA MET A 129 24.24 5.68 -6.52
C MET A 129 22.79 6.13 -6.70
N SER A 130 22.29 6.95 -5.78
CA SER A 130 20.92 7.48 -5.82
C SER A 130 20.68 8.44 -6.98
N LEU A 131 21.66 9.27 -7.34
CA LEU A 131 21.57 10.11 -8.55
C LEU A 131 21.52 9.30 -9.84
N VAL A 132 22.26 8.20 -9.91
CA VAL A 132 22.21 7.28 -11.08
C VAL A 132 20.83 6.64 -11.20
N MET A 133 20.27 6.16 -10.08
CA MET A 133 18.90 5.61 -10.06
C MET A 133 17.85 6.67 -10.44
N LEU A 134 18.01 7.91 -9.97
CA LEU A 134 17.13 9.03 -10.33
C LEU A 134 17.15 9.29 -11.84
N ALA A 135 18.31 9.22 -12.50
CA ALA A 135 18.43 9.42 -13.94
C ALA A 135 17.69 8.35 -14.76
N CYS A 136 17.49 7.15 -14.21
CA CYS A 136 16.71 6.09 -14.85
C CYS A 136 15.19 6.27 -14.69
N LEU A 137 14.71 6.92 -13.63
CA LEU A 137 13.29 7.17 -13.40
C LEU A 137 12.56 7.89 -14.57
N PRO A 138 13.08 9.00 -15.15
CA PRO A 138 12.41 9.66 -16.26
C PRO A 138 12.39 8.82 -17.54
N LEU A 139 13.41 7.98 -17.77
CA LEU A 139 13.42 7.05 -18.91
C LEU A 139 12.32 5.99 -18.77
N LEU A 140 12.13 5.44 -17.57
CA LEU A 140 11.05 4.50 -17.27
C LEU A 140 9.67 5.16 -17.31
N ALA A 141 9.54 6.36 -16.76
CA ALA A 141 8.29 7.10 -16.80
C ALA A 141 7.91 7.49 -18.23
N GLY A 142 8.89 7.86 -19.06
CA GLY A 142 8.69 8.18 -20.48
C GLY A 142 8.23 6.96 -21.28
N SER A 143 8.87 5.80 -21.11
CA SER A 143 8.48 4.57 -21.82
C SER A 143 7.11 4.05 -21.37
N GLY A 144 6.84 4.08 -20.06
CA GLY A 144 5.54 3.73 -19.50
C GLY A 144 4.42 4.66 -19.98
N GLY A 145 4.67 5.98 -19.97
CA GLY A 145 3.74 6.98 -20.47
C GLY A 145 3.43 6.80 -21.96
N TRP A 146 4.45 6.49 -22.76
CA TRP A 146 4.28 6.17 -24.19
C TRP A 146 3.38 4.95 -24.40
N MET A 147 3.59 3.89 -23.61
CA MET A 147 2.74 2.69 -23.66
C MET A 147 1.29 2.98 -23.25
N ILE A 148 1.06 3.78 -22.21
CA ILE A 148 -0.31 4.16 -21.79
C ILE A 148 -1.00 4.96 -22.90
N HIS A 149 -0.27 5.87 -23.54
CA HIS A 149 -0.78 6.67 -24.65
C HIS A 149 -1.15 5.80 -25.85
N SER A 150 -0.31 4.84 -26.23
CA SER A 150 -0.60 3.96 -27.37
C SER A 150 -1.85 3.09 -27.12
N ILE A 151 -2.01 2.53 -25.92
CA ILE A 151 -3.19 1.74 -25.56
C ILE A 151 -4.46 2.61 -25.62
N THR A 152 -4.40 3.81 -25.04
CA THR A 152 -5.55 4.73 -25.00
C THR A 152 -5.93 5.22 -26.40
N ALA A 153 -4.94 5.46 -27.27
CA ALA A 153 -5.16 5.83 -28.67
C ALA A 153 -5.89 4.72 -29.44
N HIS A 154 -5.52 3.45 -29.23
CA HIS A 154 -6.21 2.31 -29.88
C HIS A 154 -7.61 2.06 -29.32
N THR A 155 -7.82 2.26 -28.01
CA THR A 155 -9.17 2.15 -27.40
C THR A 155 -10.10 3.27 -27.85
N ALA A 156 -9.59 4.50 -28.04
CA ALA A 156 -10.39 5.62 -28.52
C ALA A 156 -10.74 5.52 -30.01
N ALA A 157 -9.90 4.88 -30.83
CA ALA A 157 -10.15 4.67 -32.26
C ALA A 157 -11.14 3.54 -32.58
N SER A 158 -11.49 2.70 -31.59
CA SER A 158 -12.41 1.56 -31.74
C SER A 158 -13.86 1.87 -31.31
N ARG A 159 -14.21 3.15 -31.09
CA ARG A 159 -15.54 3.62 -30.69
C ARG A 159 -16.08 4.63 -31.70
#